data_AF-A0A7W4WAG4-F1
#
_entry.id   AF-A0A7W4WAG4-F1
#
_cell.length_a   1.000
_cell.length_b   1.000
_cell.length_c   1.000
_cell.angle_alpha   90.00
_cell.angle_beta   90.00
_cell.angle_gamma   90.00
#
_symmetry.space_group_name_H-M   'P 1'
#
loop_
_entity.id
_entity.type
_entity.pdbx_description
1 polymer ?
#
loop_
_entity_poly.entity_id
_entity_poly.type
_entity_poly.pdbx_seq_one_letter_code
_entity_poly.pdbx_strand_id
1 'polypeptide(L)'
;MSFDFSQLINKLAEAFSGMSLVQALLFVLLFMAVWFLPTIVALFCNRKHLGKILLANVPAGLSWVAWLALLAWAVTGKVRGKNRAESPAEPTA
;
A
#
# COMPACT_ATOMS: atom_id res chain seq x y z
N MET A 1 -7.07 -10.12 33.87
CA MET A 1 -8.15 -9.83 32.90
C MET A 1 -8.37 -11.08 32.09
N SER A 2 -9.50 -11.76 32.24
CA SER A 2 -9.92 -12.79 31.28
C SER A 2 -10.32 -12.08 29.99
N PHE A 3 -9.72 -12.49 28.88
CA PHE A 3 -10.13 -11.99 27.57
C PHE A 3 -11.38 -12.75 27.15
N ASP A 4 -12.55 -12.11 27.27
CA ASP A 4 -13.84 -12.73 26.98
C ASP A 4 -14.14 -12.69 25.47
N PHE A 5 -13.72 -13.74 24.76
CA PHE A 5 -13.95 -13.89 23.32
C PHE A 5 -15.44 -13.81 22.95
N SER A 6 -16.32 -14.36 23.79
CA SER A 6 -17.77 -14.30 23.59
C SER A 6 -18.29 -12.87 23.59
N GLN A 7 -17.78 -12.02 24.48
CA GLN A 7 -18.17 -10.61 24.52
C GLN A 7 -17.65 -9.86 23.28
N LEU A 8 -16.43 -10.18 22.83
CA LEU A 8 -15.84 -9.60 21.63
C LEU A 8 -16.62 -9.98 20.36
N ILE A 9 -17.04 -11.24 20.24
CA ILE A 9 -17.87 -11.73 19.12
C ILE A 9 -19.23 -11.03 19.12
N ASN A 10 -19.90 -10.91 20.26
CA ASN A 10 -21.19 -10.23 20.36
C ASN A 10 -21.08 -8.74 19.97
N LYS A 11 -20.06 -8.04 20.46
CA LYS A 11 -19.80 -6.64 20.06
C LYS A 11 -19.51 -6.49 18.58
N LEU A 12 -18.75 -7.41 18.00
CA LEU A 12 -18.44 -7.42 16.58
C LEU A 12 -19.72 -7.68 15.76
N ALA A 13 -20.54 -8.65 16.16
CA ALA A 13 -21.80 -8.98 15.51
C ALA A 13 -22.79 -7.80 15.55
N GLU A 14 -22.88 -7.10 16.68
CA GLU A 14 -23.71 -5.91 16.84
C GLU A 14 -23.23 -4.76 15.93
N ALA A 15 -21.91 -4.54 15.85
CA ALA A 15 -21.31 -3.56 14.95
C ALA A 15 -21.56 -3.86 13.47
N PHE A 16 -21.54 -5.13 13.06
CA PHE A 16 -21.88 -5.53 11.69
C PHE A 16 -23.38 -5.45 11.40
N SER A 17 -24.23 -5.75 12.38
CA SER A 17 -25.70 -5.70 12.23
C SER A 17 -26.23 -4.28 12.07
N GLY A 18 -25.56 -3.30 12.69
CA GLY A 18 -25.88 -1.88 12.56
C GLY A 18 -25.21 -1.18 11.36
N MET A 19 -24.38 -1.88 10.58
CA MET A 19 -23.63 -1.26 9.50
C MET A 19 -24.52 -1.05 8.27
N SER A 20 -24.70 0.20 7.87
CA SER A 20 -25.38 0.52 6.61
C SER A 20 -24.55 0.09 5.40
N LEU A 21 -25.22 -0.20 4.27
CA LEU A 21 -24.55 -0.57 3.02
C LEU A 21 -23.50 0.48 2.57
N VAL A 22 -23.80 1.76 2.78
CA VAL A 22 -22.87 2.87 2.46
C VAL A 22 -21.62 2.82 3.34
N GLN A 23 -21.78 2.57 4.63
CA GLN A 23 -20.63 2.40 5.54
C GLN A 23 -19.78 1.19 5.16
N ALA A 24 -20.41 0.07 4.79
CA ALA A 24 -19.69 -1.12 4.32
C ALA A 24 -18.88 -0.82 3.05
N LEU A 25 -19.47 -0.13 2.08
CA LEU A 25 -18.78 0.28 0.85
C LEU A 25 -17.62 1.24 1.14
N LEU A 26 -17.82 2.24 1.99
CA LEU A 26 -16.77 3.17 2.40
C LEU A 26 -15.63 2.47 3.15
N PHE A 27 -15.97 1.53 4.03
CA PHE A 27 -14.99 0.72 4.76
C PHE A 27 -14.15 -0.11 3.78
N VAL A 28 -14.79 -0.82 2.85
CA VAL A 28 -14.08 -1.60 1.82
C VAL A 28 -13.21 -0.70 0.95
N LEU A 29 -13.71 0.47 0.55
CA LEU A 29 -12.96 1.42 -0.27
C LEU A 29 -11.72 1.95 0.47
N LEU A 30 -11.87 2.36 1.73
CA LEU A 30 -10.77 2.82 2.58
C LEU A 30 -9.77 1.69 2.85
N PHE A 31 -10.27 0.50 3.18
CA PHE A 31 -9.45 -0.67 3.38
C PHE A 31 -8.62 -0.99 2.13
N MET A 32 -9.24 -0.95 0.94
CA MET A 32 -8.55 -1.13 -0.33
C MET A 32 -7.52 -0.03 -0.59
N ALA A 33 -7.86 1.24 -0.31
CA ALA A 33 -6.95 2.36 -0.47
C ALA A 33 -5.71 2.24 0.43
N VAL A 34 -5.89 1.81 1.69
CA VAL A 34 -4.79 1.55 2.61
C VAL A 34 -4.00 0.31 2.19
N TRP A 35 -4.67 -0.78 1.83
CA TRP A 35 -4.02 -2.01 1.38
C TRP A 35 -3.15 -1.78 0.13
N PHE A 36 -3.63 -0.95 -0.80
CA PHE A 36 -2.93 -0.57 -2.03
C PHE A 36 -2.13 0.73 -1.92
N LEU A 37 -1.92 1.27 -0.72
CA LEU A 37 -1.16 2.51 -0.52
C LEU A 37 0.24 2.50 -1.17
N PRO A 38 1.06 1.42 -1.10
CA PRO A 38 2.36 1.38 -1.77
C PRO A 38 2.25 1.53 -3.29
N THR A 39 1.19 0.98 -3.87
CA THR A 39 0.90 1.08 -5.31
C THR A 39 0.48 2.51 -5.67
N ILE A 40 -0.33 3.15 -4.82
CA ILE A 40 -0.72 4.55 -4.99
C ILE A 40 0.51 5.47 -4.93
N VAL A 41 1.41 5.26 -3.98
CA VAL A 41 2.67 6.02 -3.88
C VAL A 41 3.55 5.78 -5.12
N ALA A 42 3.61 4.54 -5.61
CA ALA A 42 4.37 4.21 -6.80
C ALA A 42 3.82 4.87 -8.08
N LEU A 43 2.51 5.11 -8.18
CA LEU A 43 1.91 5.88 -9.28
C LEU A 43 2.53 7.28 -9.40
N PHE A 44 2.90 7.93 -8.29
CA PHE A 44 3.46 9.28 -8.31
C PHE A 44 5.00 9.28 -8.30
N CYS A 45 5.62 8.37 -7.54
CA CYS A 45 7.07 8.38 -7.31
C CYS A 45 7.85 7.38 -8.19
N ASN A 46 7.21 6.34 -8.74
CA ASN A 46 7.92 5.25 -9.42
C ASN A 46 7.12 4.59 -10.55
N ARG A 47 6.58 5.41 -11.48
CA ARG A 47 5.79 4.97 -12.65
C ARG A 47 6.45 3.82 -13.44
N LYS A 48 7.77 3.79 -13.51
CA LYS A 48 8.55 2.76 -14.25
C LYS A 48 8.48 1.36 -13.60
N HIS A 49 8.33 1.27 -12.29
CA HIS A 49 8.31 0.00 -11.56
C HIS A 49 6.93 -0.34 -10.98
N LEU A 50 5.91 0.44 -11.34
CA LEU A 50 4.54 0.33 -10.86
C LEU A 50 3.99 -1.10 -10.99
N GLY A 51 4.15 -1.74 -12.16
CA GLY A 51 3.66 -3.12 -12.36
C GLY A 51 4.31 -4.13 -11.41
N LYS A 52 5.59 -3.96 -11.08
CA LYS A 52 6.31 -4.84 -10.13
C LYS A 52 5.83 -4.61 -8.69
N ILE A 53 5.63 -3.36 -8.32
CA ILE A 53 5.12 -2.98 -7.00
C ILE A 53 3.69 -3.49 -6.81
N LEU A 54 2.84 -3.39 -7.84
CA LEU A 54 1.46 -3.87 -7.80
C LEU A 54 1.39 -5.40 -7.64
N LEU A 55 2.22 -6.15 -8.38
CA LEU A 55 2.30 -7.60 -8.25
C LEU A 55 2.85 -8.02 -6.87
N ALA A 56 3.86 -7.31 -6.36
CA ALA A 56 4.44 -7.55 -5.04
C ALA A 56 3.51 -7.14 -3.89
N ASN A 57 2.55 -6.24 -4.12
CA ASN A 57 1.60 -5.80 -3.10
C ASN A 57 0.64 -6.93 -2.67
N VAL A 58 0.34 -7.88 -3.57
CA VAL A 58 -0.51 -9.05 -3.28
C VAL A 58 0.06 -9.93 -2.17
N PRO A 59 1.32 -10.43 -2.25
CA PRO A 59 1.93 -11.16 -1.15
C PRO A 59 2.35 -10.26 0.01
N ALA A 60 2.66 -8.98 -0.23
CA ALA A 60 3.10 -8.08 0.84
C ALA A 60 1.99 -7.70 1.82
N GLY A 61 0.73 -7.74 1.41
CA GLY A 61 -0.40 -7.58 2.33
C GLY A 61 -0.44 -8.64 3.45
N LEU A 62 0.24 -9.78 3.28
CA LEU A 62 0.35 -10.82 4.31
C LEU A 62 1.41 -10.51 5.38
N SER A 63 2.28 -9.52 5.15
CA SER A 63 3.39 -9.18 6.06
C SER A 63 3.58 -7.68 6.19
N TRP A 64 3.47 -7.19 7.42
CA TRP A 64 3.65 -5.77 7.74
C TRP A 64 5.02 -5.23 7.30
N VAL A 65 6.07 -6.05 7.42
CA VAL A 65 7.44 -5.69 7.02
C VAL A 65 7.54 -5.58 5.50
N ALA A 66 6.95 -6.52 4.76
CA ALA A 66 6.96 -6.49 3.29
C ALA A 66 6.18 -5.27 2.76
N TRP A 67 5.05 -4.96 3.38
CA TRP A 67 4.23 -3.79 3.03
C TRP A 67 5.00 -2.48 3.22
N LEU A 68 5.70 -2.30 4.35
CA LEU A 68 6.54 -1.12 4.62
C LEU A 68 7.75 -1.05 3.68
N ALA A 69 8.41 -2.17 3.38
CA ALA A 69 9.53 -2.23 2.44
C ALA A 69 9.10 -1.82 1.03
N LEU A 70 7.93 -2.25 0.58
CA LEU A 70 7.34 -1.80 -0.69
C LEU A 70 7.00 -0.32 -0.68
N LEU A 71 6.51 0.22 0.44
CA LEU A 71 6.25 1.65 0.57
C LEU A 71 7.55 2.46 0.41
N ALA A 72 8.64 2.06 1.07
CA ALA A 72 9.94 2.68 0.90
C ALA A 72 10.46 2.57 -0.54
N TRP A 73 10.28 1.41 -1.18
CA TRP A 73 10.67 1.21 -2.58
C TRP A 73 9.84 2.05 -3.56
N ALA A 74 8.55 2.24 -3.27
CA ALA A 74 7.67 3.11 -4.04
C ALA A 74 8.13 4.57 -3.99
N VAL A 75 8.58 5.07 -2.84
CA VAL A 75 9.11 6.44 -2.69
C VAL A 75 10.48 6.60 -3.36
N THR A 76 11.34 5.59 -3.29
CA THR A 76 12.75 5.67 -3.75
C THR A 76 12.91 5.84 -5.26
N GLY A 77 11.92 5.43 -6.07
CA GLY A 77 11.99 5.48 -7.54
C GLY A 77 12.31 6.84 -8.15
N LYS A 78 11.87 7.94 -7.52
CA LYS A 78 12.04 9.30 -8.03
C LYS A 78 13.49 9.77 -7.97
N VAL A 79 14.24 9.32 -6.97
CA VAL A 79 15.64 9.76 -6.73
C VAL A 79 16.57 9.24 -7.83
N ARG A 80 16.35 8.02 -8.31
CA ARG A 80 17.21 7.38 -9.31
C ARG A 80 16.98 7.90 -10.73
N GLY A 81 15.86 8.57 -11.00
CA GLY A 81 15.59 9.22 -12.29
C GLY A 81 16.39 10.50 -12.51
N LYS A 82 16.71 11.23 -11.42
CA LYS A 82 17.40 12.53 -11.52
C LYS A 82 18.90 12.38 -11.82
N ASN A 83 19.53 11.31 -11.31
CA ASN A 83 20.97 11.10 -11.44
C ASN A 83 21.42 10.60 -12.84
N ARG A 84 20.49 10.33 -13.76
CA ARG A 84 20.81 9.88 -15.12
C ARG A 84 20.69 10.98 -16.18
N ALA A 85 20.22 12.17 -15.79
CA ALA A 85 20.12 13.33 -16.67
C ALA A 85 21.37 14.23 -16.62
N GLU A 86 22.30 13.98 -15.68
CA GLU A 86 23.52 14.79 -15.46
C GLU A 86 24.81 14.01 -15.76
N SER A 87 24.84 13.20 -16.81
CA SER A 87 26.12 12.82 -17.43
C SER A 87 26.20 13.48 -18.81
N PRO A 88 26.75 14.70 -18.90
CA PRO A 88 27.04 15.33 -20.17
C PRO A 88 28.30 14.69 -20.78
N ALA A 89 28.13 14.19 -22.00
CA ALA A 89 29.11 14.11 -23.08
C ALA A 89 30.50 13.51 -22.77
N GLU A 90 30.64 12.25 -23.17
CA GLU A 90 31.89 11.68 -23.69
C GLU A 90 32.48 12.64 -24.75
N PRO A 91 33.74 13.11 -24.61
CA PRO A 91 34.39 13.87 -25.66
C PRO A 91 34.85 12.88 -26.75
N THR A 92 34.14 12.90 -27.86
CA THR A 92 34.55 12.27 -29.11
C THR A 92 35.75 13.01 -29.72
N ALA A 93 36.79 12.22 -30.03
CA ALA A 93 37.93 12.48 -30.92
C ALA A 93 39.09 13.32 -30.38
#